data_AF-A0A1V5KIY8-F1
#
_entry.id   AF-A0A1V5KIY8-F1
#
_cell.length_a   1.000
_cell.length_b   1.000
_cell.length_c   1.000
_cell.angle_alpha   90.00
_cell.angle_beta   90.00
_cell.angle_gamma   90.00
#
_symmetry.space_group_name_H-M   'P 1'
#
loop_
_entity.id
_entity.type
_entity.pdbx_description
1 polymer ?
#
loop_
_entity_poly.entity_id
_entity_poly.type
_entity_poly.pdbx_seq_one_letter_code
_entity_poly.pdbx_strand_id
1 'polypeptide(L)'
;MGIQDLEDPLFREIGMFWSLPVGKRMRVRLRVSGGLSMLEGKLEIAKAPDYPFRRNQALSLRINSIPFFSTQIEDWVLLED
;
A
#
# COMPACT_ATOMS: atom_id res chain seq x y z
N MET A 1 3.75 -4.75 23.26
CA MET A 1 4.95 -4.69 22.42
C MET A 1 4.50 -4.45 20.99
N GLY A 2 4.15 -3.22 20.65
CA GLY A 2 3.70 -2.86 19.31
C GLY A 2 4.73 -1.90 18.75
N ILE A 3 5.59 -2.41 17.88
CA ILE A 3 6.53 -1.62 17.07
C ILE A 3 5.71 -0.76 16.09
N GLN A 4 5.02 0.24 16.64
CA GLN A 4 4.58 1.42 15.92
C GLN A 4 5.80 2.35 15.93
N ASP A 5 6.06 3.02 14.82
CA ASP A 5 7.08 4.07 14.68
C ASP A 5 8.51 3.71 14.29
N LEU A 6 8.71 2.65 13.51
CA LEU A 6 9.87 2.63 12.61
C LEU A 6 9.34 2.52 11.18
N GLU A 7 9.56 3.58 10.42
CA GLU A 7 9.62 3.54 8.96
C GLU A 7 10.70 2.52 8.57
N ASP A 8 10.35 1.24 8.68
CA ASP A 8 11.29 0.15 8.49
C ASP A 8 11.80 0.27 7.05
N PRO A 9 13.11 0.47 6.84
CA PRO A 9 13.66 0.67 5.50
C PRO A 9 13.24 -0.47 4.57
N LEU A 10 13.02 -1.67 5.13
CA LEU A 10 12.52 -2.85 4.44
C LEU A 10 11.12 -2.65 3.83
N PHE A 11 10.19 -1.97 4.51
CA PHE A 11 8.86 -1.69 3.94
C PHE A 11 8.93 -0.68 2.81
N ARG A 12 9.85 0.27 2.89
CA ARG A 12 10.11 1.22 1.80
C ARG A 12 10.72 0.51 0.59
N GLU A 13 11.65 -0.42 0.81
CA GLU A 13 12.22 -1.24 -0.27
C GLU A 13 11.18 -2.17 -0.91
N ILE A 14 10.31 -2.79 -0.12
CA ILE A 14 9.16 -3.54 -0.65
C ILE A 14 8.27 -2.62 -1.48
N GLY A 15 7.92 -1.43 -0.96
CA GLY A 15 7.17 -0.43 -1.72
C GLY A 15 7.81 -0.12 -3.08
N MET A 16 9.12 0.10 -3.10
CA MET A 16 9.88 0.34 -4.34
C MET A 16 9.83 -0.84 -5.31
N PHE A 17 9.87 -2.09 -4.82
CA PHE A 17 9.75 -3.27 -5.69
C PHE A 17 8.40 -3.33 -6.43
N TRP A 18 7.33 -2.84 -5.79
CA TRP A 18 6.00 -2.69 -6.41
C TRP A 18 5.76 -1.31 -7.04
N SER A 19 6.78 -0.44 -7.11
CA SER A 19 6.67 0.95 -7.59
C SER A 19 5.59 1.76 -6.86
N LEU A 20 5.40 1.49 -5.57
CA LEU A 20 4.40 2.15 -4.73
C LEU A 20 5.04 3.08 -3.69
N PRO A 21 4.52 4.30 -3.50
CA PRO A 21 5.04 5.25 -2.51
C PRO A 21 4.63 4.89 -1.05
N VAL A 22 5.06 3.73 -0.56
CA VAL A 22 4.81 3.31 0.83
C VAL A 22 5.39 4.32 1.81
N GLY A 23 4.62 4.67 2.83
CA GLY A 23 4.96 5.68 3.84
C GLY A 23 4.55 7.11 3.47
N LYS A 24 4.08 7.37 2.24
CA LYS A 24 3.60 8.70 1.82
C LYS A 24 2.07 8.80 1.92
N ARG A 25 1.58 10.03 2.12
CA ARG A 25 0.16 10.34 1.99
C ARG A 25 -0.21 10.36 0.50
N MET A 26 -1.27 9.65 0.17
CA MET A 26 -1.76 9.54 -1.18
C MET A 26 -3.26 9.28 -1.19
N ARG A 27 -3.85 9.50 -2.35
CA ARG A 27 -5.22 9.14 -2.66
C ARG A 27 -5.19 8.01 -3.68
N VAL A 28 -5.84 6.90 -3.36
CA VAL A 28 -5.86 5.67 -4.16
C VAL A 28 -7.30 5.40 -4.59
N ARG A 29 -7.50 5.13 -5.88
CA ARG A 29 -8.75 4.60 -6.42
C ARG A 29 -8.64 3.09 -6.51
N LEU A 30 -9.51 2.41 -5.79
CA LEU A 30 -9.61 0.96 -5.76
C LEU A 30 -10.80 0.49 -6.59
N ARG A 31 -10.56 -0.53 -7.40
CA ARG A 31 -11.62 -1.31 -8.03
C ARG A 31 -12.19 -2.29 -7.02
N VAL A 32 -13.48 -2.15 -6.74
CA VAL A 32 -14.23 -3.01 -5.82
C VAL A 32 -15.43 -3.62 -6.52
N SER A 33 -15.95 -4.73 -6.00
CA SER A 33 -17.14 -5.37 -6.56
C SER A 33 -18.33 -4.43 -6.40
N GLY A 34 -18.78 -3.82 -7.51
CA GLY A 34 -19.88 -2.86 -7.51
C GLY A 34 -19.48 -1.39 -7.70
N GLY A 35 -18.19 -1.07 -7.92
CA GLY A 35 -17.79 0.29 -8.29
C GLY A 35 -16.33 0.64 -8.02
N LEU A 36 -16.09 1.95 -7.88
CA LEU A 36 -14.79 2.50 -7.50
C LEU A 36 -14.87 3.04 -6.07
N SER A 37 -13.91 2.67 -5.23
CA SER A 37 -13.76 3.21 -3.89
C SER A 37 -12.53 4.09 -3.85
N MET A 38 -12.66 5.30 -3.33
CA MET A 38 -11.54 6.23 -3.21
C MET A 38 -11.08 6.29 -1.76
N LEU A 39 -9.82 5.93 -1.52
CA LEU A 39 -9.18 5.98 -0.22
C LEU A 39 -8.16 7.11 -0.19
N GLU A 40 -8.02 7.75 0.97
CA GLU A 40 -7.04 8.79 1.19
C GLU A 40 -6.36 8.60 2.54
N GLY A 41 -5.04 8.73 2.55
CA GLY A 41 -4.24 8.67 3.78
C GLY A 41 -2.83 8.17 3.51
N LYS A 42 -2.14 7.77 4.58
CA LYS A 42 -0.79 7.20 4.47
C LYS A 42 -0.88 5.78 3.92
N LEU A 43 -0.15 5.49 2.84
CA LEU A 43 -0.03 4.12 2.33
C LEU A 43 0.92 3.33 3.22
N GLU A 44 0.43 2.23 3.78
CA GLU A 44 1.20 1.33 4.62
C GLU A 44 1.09 -0.11 4.11
N ILE A 45 2.09 -0.92 4.44
CA ILE A 45 2.03 -2.36 4.16
C ILE A 45 1.23 -3.01 5.29
N ALA A 46 0.11 -3.63 4.94
CA ALA A 46 -0.72 -4.37 5.90
C ALA A 46 -0.06 -5.70 6.29
N LYS A 47 0.58 -6.36 5.33
CA LYS A 47 1.27 -7.64 5.53
C LYS A 47 2.48 -7.72 4.60
N ALA A 48 3.63 -8.10 5.17
CA ALA A 48 4.83 -8.35 4.38
C ALA A 48 4.58 -9.47 3.35
N PRO A 49 5.06 -9.32 2.10
CA PRO A 49 4.98 -10.37 1.11
C PRO A 49 5.90 -11.54 1.49
N ASP A 50 5.52 -12.75 1.09
CA ASP A 50 6.35 -13.93 1.27
C ASP A 50 7.65 -13.85 0.46
N TYR A 51 8.75 -14.30 1.05
CA TYR A 51 10.05 -14.39 0.38
C TYR A 51 10.17 -15.73 -0.38
N PRO A 52 10.68 -15.76 -1.62
CA PRO A 52 11.22 -14.63 -2.40
C PRO A 52 10.13 -13.75 -3.02
N PHE A 53 10.37 -12.43 -3.04
CA PHE A 53 9.44 -11.45 -3.62
C PHE A 53 9.12 -11.78 -5.08
N ARG A 54 7.82 -11.87 -5.41
CA ARG A 54 7.35 -12.11 -6.77
C ARG A 54 6.51 -10.94 -7.26
N ARG A 55 6.82 -10.38 -8.44
CA ARG A 55 6.06 -9.26 -9.03
C ARG A 55 4.59 -9.60 -9.31
N ASN A 56 4.29 -10.87 -9.55
CA ASN A 56 2.92 -11.35 -9.78
C ASN A 56 2.13 -11.55 -8.48
N GLN A 57 2.76 -11.39 -7.31
CA GLN A 57 2.08 -11.48 -6.03
C GLN A 57 1.39 -10.14 -5.71
N ALA A 58 0.13 -10.23 -5.28
CA ALA A 58 -0.60 -9.09 -4.78
C ALA A 58 -0.02 -8.66 -3.43
N LEU A 59 0.43 -7.40 -3.33
CA LEU A 59 0.93 -6.83 -2.09
C LEU A 59 -0.24 -6.40 -1.22
N SER A 60 -0.23 -6.82 0.04
CA SER A 60 -1.25 -6.42 1.01
C SER A 60 -0.91 -5.04 1.56
N LEU A 61 -1.74 -4.06 1.20
CA LEU A 61 -1.60 -2.67 1.58
C LEU A 61 -2.75 -2.27 2.50
N ARG A 62 -2.58 -1.15 3.18
CA ARG A 62 -3.67 -0.48 3.89
C ARG A 62 -3.49 1.02 3.82
N ILE A 63 -4.61 1.73 3.88
CA ILE A 63 -4.66 3.16 4.16
C ILE A 63 -5.54 3.33 5.38
N ASN A 64 -5.00 3.98 6.42
CA ASN A 64 -5.61 4.09 7.75
C ASN A 64 -5.90 2.70 8.35
N SER A 65 -7.14 2.21 8.24
CA SER A 65 -7.57 0.89 8.73
C SER A 65 -8.23 0.04 7.66
N ILE A 66 -8.17 0.46 6.40
CA ILE A 66 -8.81 -0.24 5.28
C ILE A 66 -7.74 -1.04 4.53
N PRO A 67 -7.73 -2.37 4.66
CA PRO A 67 -6.81 -3.22 3.91
C PRO A 67 -7.29 -3.41 2.46
N PHE A 68 -6.36 -3.45 1.52
CA PHE A 68 -6.61 -3.71 0.11
C PHE A 68 -5.36 -4.30 -0.56
N PHE A 69 -5.52 -4.89 -1.74
CA PHE A 69 -4.40 -5.42 -2.51
C PHE A 69 -3.91 -4.42 -3.55
N SER A 70 -2.60 -4.46 -3.86
CA SER A 70 -2.03 -3.66 -4.96
C SER A 70 -2.69 -3.91 -6.30
N THR A 71 -3.20 -5.12 -6.54
CA THR A 71 -3.95 -5.49 -7.77
C THR A 71 -5.32 -4.83 -7.87
N GLN A 72 -5.86 -4.31 -6.77
CA GLN A 72 -7.13 -3.57 -6.77
C GLN A 72 -6.93 -2.09 -7.08
N ILE A 73 -5.68 -1.59 -7.08
CA ILE A 73 -5.39 -0.20 -7.38
C ILE A 73 -5.63 0.03 -8.87
N GLU A 74 -6.59 0.90 -9.18
CA GLU A 74 -6.85 1.34 -10.53
C GLU A 74 -6.00 2.57 -10.87
N ASP A 75 -5.91 3.51 -9.94
CA ASP A 75 -5.15 4.76 -10.08
C ASP A 75 -4.74 5.27 -8.69
N TRP A 76 -3.66 6.05 -8.61
CA TRP A 76 -3.25 6.72 -7.38
C TRP A 76 -2.56 8.05 -7.66
N VAL A 77 -2.73 8.99 -6.74
CA VAL A 77 -2.05 10.29 -6.76
C VAL A 77 -1.40 10.57 -5.42
N LEU A 78 -0.17 11.07 -5.44
CA LEU A 78 0.49 11.56 -4.25
C LEU A 78 -0.20 12.83 -3.76
N LEU A 79 -0.45 12.89 -2.47
CA LEU A 79 -0.86 14.11 -1.80
C LEU A 79 0.40 14.64 -1.13
N GLU A 80 1.11 15.50 -1.87
CA GLU A 80 2.22 16.27 -1.30
C GLU A 80 1.65 17.18 -0.20
N ASP A 81 2.35 17.25 0.93
CA ASP A 81 2.15 18.26 1.97
C ASP A 81 3.04 19.47 1.65
#